data_AF-A0AAN7I3C1-F1
#
_entry.id   AF-A0AAN7I3C1-F1
#
_cell.length_a   1.000
_cell.length_b   1.000
_cell.length_c   1.000
_cell.angle_alpha   90.00
_cell.angle_beta   90.00
_cell.angle_gamma   90.00
#
_symmetry.space_group_name_H-M   'P 1'
#
loop_
_entity.id
_entity.type
_entity.pdbx_description
1 polymer ?
#
loop_
_entity_poly.entity_id
_entity_poly.type
_entity_poly.pdbx_seq_one_letter_code
_entity_poly.pdbx_strand_id
1 'polypeptide(L)'
;MSKRQRLMDQDWGISSSSSSDDSSDEETSVEPKPCSLFKLPFEILSSIFILSGNTDLPIVCKYLYQQLYYCHDSIKISFLLQRAHNNIEKAFEDAIKFPFFNMDLMQRFEKIQPSLQYNDKKIPARLFLQDPQDTLQQRDSLILALLEKGASANRPKGYPLIKSAQLGRLDQVKLLVKFGADPTMRNNMALRVCAARNNREMVDYFLDELHVKPDSETLKACVQKNLWDMFQVLVDHGAVPDMSTIDFT
;
A
#
# COMPACT_ATOMS: atom_id res chain seq x y z
N MET A 1 2.07 -4.56 -28.78
CA MET A 1 1.55 -5.75 -28.06
C MET A 1 1.31 -5.39 -26.61
N SER A 2 0.07 -5.50 -26.15
CA SER A 2 -0.30 -5.22 -24.76
C SER A 2 0.42 -6.19 -23.83
N LYS A 3 0.79 -5.77 -22.60
CA LYS A 3 1.39 -6.65 -21.56
C LYS A 3 0.62 -7.98 -21.40
N ARG A 4 -0.68 -7.97 -21.70
CA ARG A 4 -1.57 -9.15 -21.71
C ARG A 4 -1.20 -10.21 -22.76
N GLN A 5 -0.78 -9.82 -23.96
CA GLN A 5 -0.41 -10.76 -25.03
C GLN A 5 0.91 -11.47 -24.73
N ARG A 6 1.94 -10.74 -24.28
CA ARG A 6 3.26 -11.32 -23.96
C ARG A 6 3.26 -12.34 -22.81
N LEU A 7 2.19 -12.39 -22.00
CA LEU A 7 2.06 -13.25 -20.83
C LEU A 7 1.16 -14.47 -21.07
N MET A 8 0.31 -14.42 -22.11
CA MET A 8 -0.42 -15.61 -22.57
C MET A 8 0.51 -16.59 -23.30
N ASP A 9 1.59 -16.08 -23.91
CA ASP A 9 2.61 -16.87 -24.61
C ASP A 9 3.72 -17.40 -23.68
N GLN A 10 3.63 -17.20 -22.36
CA GLN A 10 4.57 -17.81 -21.42
C GLN A 10 4.06 -19.18 -21.00
N ASP A 11 4.68 -20.23 -21.55
CA ASP A 11 4.45 -21.62 -21.17
C ASP A 11 4.82 -21.84 -19.70
N TRP A 12 3.80 -22.07 -18.87
CA TRP A 12 3.96 -22.40 -17.46
C TRP A 12 4.15 -23.91 -17.34
N GLY A 13 5.38 -24.37 -17.59
CA GLY A 13 5.78 -25.76 -17.39
C GLY A 13 5.65 -26.18 -15.92
N ILE A 14 4.66 -27.03 -15.62
CA ILE A 14 4.56 -27.74 -14.35
C ILE A 14 5.29 -29.08 -14.56
N SER A 15 6.54 -29.16 -14.12
CA SER A 15 7.29 -30.41 -14.08
C SER A 15 6.77 -31.28 -12.93
N SER A 16 5.94 -32.28 -13.23
CA SER A 16 5.66 -33.38 -12.32
C SER A 16 6.65 -34.52 -12.58
N SER A 17 7.52 -34.75 -11.61
CA SER A 17 8.41 -35.91 -11.53
C SER A 17 7.63 -37.18 -11.18
N SER A 18 7.65 -38.19 -12.05
CA SER A 18 7.46 -39.59 -11.66
C SER A 18 8.26 -40.50 -12.58
N SER A 19 9.01 -41.39 -11.95
CA SER A 19 10.03 -42.28 -12.48
C SER A 19 9.49 -43.49 -13.24
N SER A 20 10.27 -43.89 -14.27
CA SER A 20 10.51 -45.23 -14.83
C SER A 20 9.32 -46.05 -15.34
N ASP A 21 9.24 -46.25 -16.65
CA ASP A 21 9.59 -47.55 -17.26
C ASP A 21 9.75 -47.43 -18.79
N ASP A 22 10.62 -48.30 -19.31
CA ASP A 22 11.17 -48.40 -20.66
C ASP A 22 10.21 -49.20 -21.57
N SER A 23 9.74 -48.61 -22.67
CA SER A 23 9.42 -49.32 -23.92
C SER A 23 9.01 -48.35 -25.03
N SER A 24 9.66 -48.55 -26.17
CA SER A 24 9.45 -47.91 -27.46
C SER A 24 8.01 -48.00 -27.96
N ASP A 25 7.40 -46.87 -28.28
CA ASP A 25 6.42 -46.72 -29.36
C ASP A 25 6.27 -45.24 -29.76
N GLU A 26 6.11 -45.01 -31.06
CA GLU A 26 5.90 -43.69 -31.67
C GLU A 26 4.61 -43.03 -31.13
N GLU A 27 4.75 -42.04 -30.25
CA GLU A 27 3.65 -41.16 -29.89
C GLU A 27 3.97 -39.71 -30.24
N THR A 28 3.22 -39.20 -31.22
CA THR A 28 3.05 -37.77 -31.49
C THR A 28 2.90 -37.02 -30.17
N SER A 29 3.86 -36.13 -29.87
CA SER A 29 3.91 -35.35 -28.64
C SER A 29 2.67 -34.46 -28.50
N VAL A 30 1.62 -34.98 -27.87
CA VAL A 30 0.47 -34.20 -27.42
C VAL A 30 0.96 -33.38 -26.24
N GLU A 31 1.33 -32.12 -26.48
CA GLU A 31 1.60 -31.15 -25.43
C GLU A 31 0.47 -31.19 -24.39
N PRO A 32 0.76 -31.22 -23.07
CA PRO A 32 -0.29 -31.20 -22.06
C PRO A 32 -1.03 -29.85 -22.16
N LYS A 33 -2.21 -29.87 -22.78
CA LYS A 33 -3.07 -28.69 -22.96
C LYS A 33 -3.26 -28.00 -21.61
N PRO A 34 -2.79 -26.75 -21.40
CA PRO A 34 -3.02 -26.05 -20.15
C PRO A 34 -4.54 -25.87 -19.94
N CYS A 35 -4.96 -26.12 -18.70
CA CYS A 35 -6.34 -26.38 -18.27
C CYS A 35 -7.41 -25.40 -18.79
N SER A 36 -8.57 -25.96 -19.16
CA SER A 36 -9.72 -25.31 -19.81
C SER A 36 -10.33 -24.09 -19.10
N LEU A 37 -10.09 -23.91 -17.80
CA LEU A 37 -10.66 -22.81 -17.02
C LEU A 37 -10.09 -21.44 -17.44
N PHE A 38 -8.83 -21.41 -17.89
CA PHE A 38 -8.15 -20.15 -18.24
C PHE A 38 -8.53 -19.61 -19.61
N LYS A 39 -9.14 -20.44 -20.47
CA LYS A 39 -9.66 -20.08 -21.80
C LYS A 39 -11.12 -19.65 -21.78
N LEU A 40 -11.77 -19.65 -20.62
CA LEU A 40 -13.18 -19.25 -20.52
C LEU A 40 -13.37 -17.77 -20.90
N PRO A 41 -14.50 -17.43 -21.56
CA PRO A 41 -14.91 -16.05 -21.78
C PRO A 41 -14.95 -15.25 -20.47
N PHE A 42 -14.69 -13.94 -20.59
CA PHE A 42 -14.61 -13.03 -19.44
C PHE A 42 -15.91 -13.00 -18.64
N GLU A 43 -17.05 -13.10 -19.30
CA GLU A 43 -18.39 -13.12 -18.72
C GLU A 43 -18.57 -14.35 -17.82
N ILE A 44 -18.15 -15.52 -18.31
CA ILE A 44 -18.21 -16.77 -17.54
C ILE A 44 -17.29 -16.67 -16.33
N LEU A 45 -16.06 -16.20 -16.50
CA LEU A 45 -15.15 -15.96 -15.37
C LEU A 45 -15.72 -14.97 -14.34
N SER A 46 -16.35 -13.89 -14.80
CA SER A 46 -16.97 -12.91 -13.91
C SER A 46 -18.15 -13.50 -13.13
N SER A 47 -18.97 -14.33 -13.77
CA SER A 47 -20.06 -15.05 -13.11
C SER A 47 -19.53 -16.05 -12.09
N ILE A 48 -18.44 -16.76 -12.40
CA ILE A 48 -17.75 -17.65 -11.48
C ILE A 48 -17.28 -16.87 -10.25
N PHE A 49 -16.68 -15.69 -10.42
CA PHE A 49 -16.23 -14.87 -9.29
C PHE A 49 -17.37 -14.41 -8.38
N ILE A 50 -18.54 -14.11 -8.96
CA ILE A 50 -19.71 -13.62 -8.19
C ILE A 50 -20.47 -14.78 -7.54
N LEU A 51 -20.61 -15.92 -8.22
CA LEU A 51 -21.47 -17.03 -7.80
C LEU A 51 -20.70 -18.15 -7.08
N SER A 52 -19.37 -18.12 -7.08
CA SER A 52 -18.57 -19.14 -6.41
C SER A 52 -18.90 -19.20 -4.92
N GLY A 53 -19.23 -20.40 -4.43
CA GLY A 53 -19.40 -20.64 -2.99
C GLY A 53 -18.13 -20.43 -2.16
N ASN A 54 -16.96 -20.42 -2.81
CA ASN A 54 -15.69 -20.05 -2.19
C ASN A 54 -15.28 -18.64 -2.63
N THR A 55 -15.34 -17.69 -1.70
CA THR A 55 -15.06 -16.27 -1.92
C THR A 55 -13.58 -15.95 -2.11
N ASP A 56 -12.68 -16.90 -1.81
CA ASP A 56 -11.23 -16.73 -1.96
C ASP A 56 -10.73 -17.23 -3.31
N LEU A 57 -11.58 -17.89 -4.11
CA LEU A 57 -11.21 -18.51 -5.40
C LEU A 57 -10.44 -17.54 -6.34
N PRO A 58 -10.82 -16.26 -6.50
CA PRO A 58 -10.08 -15.34 -7.35
C PRO A 58 -8.69 -14.99 -6.82
N ILE A 59 -8.41 -15.23 -5.54
CA ILE A 59 -7.17 -14.89 -4.85
C ILE A 59 -6.19 -16.07 -4.86
N VAL A 60 -6.69 -17.31 -4.96
CA VAL A 60 -5.85 -18.53 -4.94
C VAL A 60 -4.89 -18.61 -6.13
N CYS A 61 -5.28 -18.07 -7.29
CA CYS A 61 -4.50 -18.14 -8.51
C CYS A 61 -4.07 -16.76 -9.01
N LYS A 62 -2.78 -16.59 -9.31
CA LYS A 62 -2.24 -15.35 -9.90
C LYS A 62 -2.97 -14.92 -11.17
N TYR A 63 -3.38 -15.87 -12.01
CA TYR A 63 -4.14 -15.57 -13.23
C TYR A 63 -5.53 -15.01 -12.92
N LEU A 64 -6.31 -15.69 -12.08
CA LEU A 64 -7.65 -15.24 -11.68
C LEU A 64 -7.58 -13.89 -10.96
N TYR A 65 -6.54 -13.70 -10.14
CA TYR A 65 -6.28 -12.45 -9.47
C TYR A 65 -6.00 -11.30 -10.46
N GLN A 66 -5.22 -11.57 -11.52
CA GLN A 66 -4.99 -10.60 -12.59
C GLN A 66 -6.28 -10.29 -13.36
N GLN A 67 -7.10 -11.29 -13.66
CA GLN A 67 -8.39 -11.04 -14.31
C GLN A 67 -9.28 -10.15 -13.44
N LEU A 68 -9.39 -10.45 -12.14
CA LEU A 68 -10.11 -9.62 -11.16
C LEU A 68 -9.57 -8.17 -11.12
N TYR A 69 -8.25 -8.01 -11.19
CA TYR A 69 -7.61 -6.68 -11.21
C TYR A 69 -8.05 -5.83 -12.41
N TYR A 70 -8.12 -6.43 -13.60
CA TYR A 70 -8.53 -5.76 -14.84
C TYR A 70 -10.05 -5.77 -15.09
N CYS A 71 -10.86 -6.38 -14.21
CA CYS A 71 -12.31 -6.34 -14.32
C CYS A 71 -12.88 -4.92 -14.19
N HIS A 72 -14.09 -4.74 -14.70
CA HIS A 72 -14.87 -3.53 -14.47
C HIS A 72 -15.25 -3.38 -12.99
N ASP A 73 -15.33 -2.15 -12.48
CA ASP A 73 -15.52 -1.91 -11.05
C ASP A 73 -16.87 -2.42 -10.51
N SER A 74 -17.89 -2.54 -11.37
CA SER A 74 -19.17 -3.17 -10.98
C SER A 74 -18.97 -4.62 -10.53
N ILE A 75 -18.12 -5.37 -11.23
CA ILE A 75 -17.83 -6.78 -10.94
C ILE A 75 -17.01 -6.88 -9.66
N LYS A 76 -16.06 -5.96 -9.45
CA LYS A 76 -15.26 -5.90 -8.22
C LYS A 76 -16.15 -5.66 -7.01
N ILE A 77 -17.11 -4.74 -7.11
CA ILE A 77 -18.05 -4.44 -6.02
C ILE A 77 -18.97 -5.64 -5.76
N SER A 78 -19.55 -6.26 -6.79
CA SER A 78 -20.40 -7.44 -6.59
C SER A 78 -19.62 -8.60 -5.96
N PHE A 79 -18.37 -8.81 -6.37
CA PHE A 79 -17.48 -9.79 -5.75
C PHE A 79 -17.23 -9.48 -4.26
N LEU A 80 -16.92 -8.22 -3.93
CA LEU A 80 -16.67 -7.80 -2.54
C LEU A 80 -17.93 -7.90 -1.67
N LEU A 81 -19.11 -7.57 -2.20
CA LEU A 81 -20.38 -7.71 -1.49
C LEU A 81 -20.71 -9.18 -1.24
N GLN A 82 -20.51 -10.05 -2.22
CA GLN A 82 -20.69 -11.50 -2.05
C GLN A 82 -19.76 -12.05 -0.96
N ARG A 83 -18.49 -11.65 -0.99
CA ARG A 83 -17.48 -12.03 0.01
C ARG A 83 -17.84 -11.58 1.43
N ALA A 84 -18.48 -10.42 1.55
CA ALA A 84 -18.90 -9.86 2.83
C ALA A 84 -20.32 -10.28 3.27
N HIS A 85 -20.95 -11.23 2.59
CA HIS A 85 -22.35 -11.64 2.84
C HIS A 85 -23.32 -10.46 2.81
N ASN A 86 -23.23 -9.60 1.80
CA ASN A 86 -24.03 -8.38 1.61
C ASN A 86 -23.85 -7.29 2.68
N ASN A 87 -22.80 -7.38 3.52
CA ASN A 87 -22.46 -6.31 4.44
C ASN A 87 -21.50 -5.31 3.76
N ILE A 88 -22.00 -4.11 3.49
CA ILE A 88 -21.30 -3.08 2.72
C ILE A 88 -20.06 -2.55 3.47
N GLU A 89 -20.14 -2.41 4.79
CA GLU A 89 -19.02 -1.94 5.61
C GLU A 89 -17.84 -2.91 5.54
N LYS A 90 -18.11 -4.20 5.77
CA LYS A 90 -17.09 -5.27 5.64
C LYS A 90 -16.55 -5.38 4.22
N ALA A 91 -17.41 -5.24 3.21
CA ALA A 91 -16.99 -5.24 1.81
C ALA A 91 -16.02 -4.09 1.53
N PHE A 92 -16.29 -2.90 2.05
CA PHE A 92 -15.40 -1.74 1.92
C PHE A 92 -14.06 -1.94 2.64
N GLU A 93 -14.08 -2.51 3.83
CA GLU A 93 -12.86 -2.84 4.57
C GLU A 93 -11.95 -3.80 3.82
N ASP A 94 -12.54 -4.83 3.21
CA ASP A 94 -11.82 -5.78 2.39
C ASP A 94 -11.35 -5.13 1.08
N ALA A 95 -12.17 -4.27 0.47
CA ALA A 95 -11.81 -3.52 -0.73
C ALA A 95 -10.49 -2.75 -0.56
N ILE A 96 -10.34 -2.05 0.56
CA ILE A 96 -9.15 -1.22 0.86
C ILE A 96 -7.86 -2.04 0.92
N LYS A 97 -7.94 -3.31 1.32
CA LYS A 97 -6.78 -4.22 1.37
C LYS A 97 -6.31 -4.60 -0.02
N PHE A 98 -7.18 -4.56 -1.03
CA PHE A 98 -6.82 -4.92 -2.40
C PHE A 98 -6.05 -3.80 -3.12
N PRO A 99 -5.14 -4.16 -4.04
CA PRO A 99 -4.36 -3.20 -4.80
C PRO A 99 -5.16 -2.46 -5.88
N PHE A 100 -6.30 -3.01 -6.31
CA PHE A 100 -7.16 -2.40 -7.34
C PHE A 100 -8.12 -1.32 -6.79
N PHE A 101 -8.07 -1.02 -5.49
CA PHE A 101 -8.96 -0.02 -4.90
C PHE A 101 -8.53 1.39 -5.32
N ASN A 102 -9.40 2.02 -6.10
CA ASN A 102 -9.23 3.33 -6.73
C ASN A 102 -10.33 4.30 -6.28
N MET A 103 -10.17 5.58 -6.62
CA MET A 103 -11.15 6.60 -6.25
C MET A 103 -12.53 6.35 -6.90
N ASP A 104 -12.56 5.85 -8.14
CA ASP A 104 -13.82 5.49 -8.82
C ASP A 104 -14.59 4.40 -8.06
N LEU A 105 -13.87 3.43 -7.51
CA LEU A 105 -14.44 2.33 -6.74
C LEU A 105 -14.98 2.85 -5.40
N MET A 106 -14.29 3.82 -4.79
CA MET A 106 -14.77 4.52 -3.59
C MET A 106 -16.06 5.30 -3.88
N GLN A 107 -16.13 6.11 -4.94
CA GLN A 107 -17.34 6.85 -5.31
C GLN A 107 -18.54 5.92 -5.57
N ARG A 108 -18.30 4.74 -6.15
CA ARG A 108 -19.35 3.73 -6.33
C ARG A 108 -19.84 3.16 -4.99
N PHE A 109 -18.96 2.93 -4.03
CA PHE A 109 -19.39 2.56 -2.66
C PHE A 109 -20.20 3.67 -2.00
N GLU A 110 -19.82 4.94 -2.17
CA GLU A 110 -20.58 6.08 -1.64
C GLU A 110 -21.98 6.20 -2.27
N LYS A 111 -22.11 5.91 -3.57
CA LYS A 111 -23.42 5.85 -4.24
C LYS A 111 -24.32 4.74 -3.66
N ILE A 112 -23.73 3.63 -3.21
CA ILE A 112 -24.48 2.52 -2.61
C ILE A 112 -24.86 2.86 -1.17
N GLN A 113 -23.93 3.44 -0.40
CA GLN A 113 -24.16 3.82 0.98
C GLN A 113 -23.47 5.17 1.31
N PRO A 114 -24.23 6.27 1.37
CA PRO A 114 -23.69 7.59 1.71
C PRO A 114 -23.16 7.68 3.14
N SER A 115 -23.70 6.88 4.06
CA SER A 115 -23.35 6.86 5.48
C SER A 115 -22.14 5.97 5.83
N LEU A 116 -21.39 5.51 4.84
CA LEU A 116 -20.27 4.60 5.05
C LEU A 116 -19.19 5.26 5.92
N GLN A 117 -18.84 4.60 7.03
CA GLN A 117 -17.78 5.04 7.94
C GLN A 117 -16.62 4.03 7.96
N TYR A 118 -15.40 4.54 8.08
CA TYR A 118 -14.16 3.77 8.14
C TYR A 118 -13.45 4.00 9.48
N ASN A 119 -14.19 3.79 10.57
CA ASN A 119 -13.75 4.18 11.91
C ASN A 119 -12.51 3.39 12.36
N ASP A 120 -11.44 4.13 12.70
CA ASP A 120 -10.22 3.65 13.39
C ASP A 120 -9.44 2.52 12.72
N LYS A 121 -9.61 2.35 11.42
CA LYS A 121 -8.89 1.33 10.64
C LYS A 121 -7.62 1.89 10.02
N LYS A 122 -6.70 0.97 9.70
CA LYS A 122 -5.38 1.30 9.16
C LYS A 122 -5.48 1.73 7.70
N ILE A 123 -4.79 2.82 7.35
CA ILE A 123 -4.59 3.17 5.94
C ILE A 123 -3.64 2.12 5.33
N PRO A 124 -3.97 1.50 4.19
CA PRO A 124 -3.13 0.47 3.60
C PRO A 124 -1.78 1.07 3.17
N ALA A 125 -0.70 0.41 3.60
CA ALA A 125 0.68 0.88 3.38
C ALA A 125 1.04 1.09 1.91
N ARG A 126 0.32 0.43 0.98
CA ARG A 126 0.49 0.61 -0.48
C ARG A 126 0.35 2.05 -0.95
N LEU A 127 -0.45 2.86 -0.24
CA LEU A 127 -0.68 4.26 -0.61
C LEU A 127 0.54 5.14 -0.34
N PHE A 128 1.43 4.70 0.55
CA PHE A 128 2.66 5.39 0.93
C PHE A 128 3.90 4.77 0.26
N LEU A 129 3.76 4.23 -0.95
CA LEU A 129 4.89 3.75 -1.76
C LEU A 129 5.53 4.88 -2.59
N GLN A 130 6.81 4.70 -2.90
CA GLN A 130 7.58 5.58 -3.78
C GLN A 130 7.27 5.20 -5.22
N ASP A 131 6.57 6.08 -5.94
CA ASP A 131 6.05 5.81 -7.29
C ASP A 131 6.15 7.08 -8.15
N PRO A 132 6.08 6.95 -9.50
CA PRO A 132 6.16 8.09 -10.42
C PRO A 132 5.11 9.18 -10.14
N GLN A 133 5.51 10.43 -10.42
CA GLN A 133 4.80 11.67 -10.06
C GLN A 133 3.31 11.68 -10.48
N ASP A 134 2.97 11.10 -11.63
CA ASP A 134 1.61 11.12 -12.17
C ASP A 134 0.57 10.38 -11.30
N THR A 135 1.01 9.46 -10.44
CA THR A 135 0.10 8.71 -9.55
C THR A 135 -0.06 9.37 -8.17
N LEU A 136 0.62 10.49 -7.89
CA LEU A 136 0.60 11.12 -6.57
C LEU A 136 -0.74 11.77 -6.26
N GLN A 137 -1.28 12.58 -7.17
CA GLN A 137 -2.52 13.32 -6.96
C GLN A 137 -3.73 12.40 -6.68
N GLN A 138 -3.84 11.30 -7.42
CA GLN A 138 -4.93 10.33 -7.23
C GLN A 138 -4.84 9.63 -5.88
N ARG A 139 -3.62 9.36 -5.39
CA ARG A 139 -3.41 8.73 -4.08
C ARG A 139 -3.65 9.70 -2.95
N ASP A 140 -3.21 10.95 -3.09
CA ASP A 140 -3.46 11.99 -2.10
C ASP A 140 -4.95 12.22 -1.94
N SER A 141 -5.68 12.29 -3.05
CA SER A 141 -7.15 12.36 -3.08
C SER A 141 -7.79 11.15 -2.39
N LEU A 142 -7.25 9.94 -2.63
CA LEU A 142 -7.76 8.73 -1.99
C LEU A 142 -7.44 8.68 -0.49
N ILE A 143 -6.26 9.15 -0.06
CA ILE A 143 -5.88 9.26 1.35
C ILE A 143 -6.78 10.28 2.06
N LEU A 144 -7.02 11.44 1.44
CA LEU A 144 -7.97 12.45 1.93
C LEU A 144 -9.34 11.84 2.17
N ALA A 145 -9.89 11.18 1.14
CA ALA A 145 -11.21 10.60 1.23
C ALA A 145 -11.27 9.48 2.30
N LEU A 146 -10.22 8.68 2.48
CA LEU A 146 -10.16 7.70 3.58
C LEU A 146 -10.15 8.38 4.95
N LEU A 147 -9.39 9.47 5.12
CA LEU A 147 -9.30 10.22 6.38
C LEU A 147 -10.62 10.92 6.73
N GLU A 148 -11.30 11.51 5.75
CA GLU A 148 -12.64 12.08 5.91
C GLU A 148 -13.67 11.04 6.38
N LYS A 149 -13.50 9.77 6.00
CA LYS A 149 -14.34 8.66 6.46
C LYS A 149 -13.93 8.11 7.83
N GLY A 150 -12.94 8.69 8.51
CA GLY A 150 -12.51 8.30 9.85
C GLY A 150 -11.34 7.31 9.91
N ALA A 151 -10.56 7.17 8.83
CA ALA A 151 -9.33 6.38 8.88
C ALA A 151 -8.37 6.93 9.93
N SER A 152 -7.72 6.03 10.68
CA SER A 152 -6.75 6.44 11.69
C SER A 152 -5.42 6.82 11.03
N ALA A 153 -5.03 8.09 11.14
CA ALA A 153 -3.74 8.59 10.68
C ALA A 153 -2.55 7.99 11.46
N ASN A 154 -2.81 7.41 12.65
CA ASN A 154 -1.79 6.83 13.53
C ASN A 154 -1.62 5.32 13.39
N ARG A 155 -2.45 4.62 12.60
CA ARG A 155 -2.36 3.15 12.51
C ARG A 155 -1.65 2.67 11.24
N PRO A 156 -0.70 1.72 11.35
CA PRO A 156 -0.11 1.19 12.59
C PRO A 156 1.00 2.09 13.17
N LYS A 157 0.94 2.41 14.48
CA LYS A 157 2.00 3.07 15.26
C LYS A 157 2.71 4.26 14.56
N GLY A 158 1.96 5.19 13.98
CA GLY A 158 2.47 6.38 13.27
C GLY A 158 3.04 6.10 11.87
N TYR A 159 2.86 4.90 11.32
CA TYR A 159 3.41 4.52 10.02
C TYR A 159 3.06 5.50 8.87
N PRO A 160 1.81 5.97 8.71
CA PRO A 160 1.46 6.93 7.65
C PRO A 160 2.33 8.19 7.67
N LEU A 161 2.52 8.77 8.85
CA LEU A 161 3.32 9.99 9.03
C LEU A 161 4.82 9.72 8.81
N ILE A 162 5.35 8.65 9.42
CA ILE A 162 6.76 8.25 9.25
C ILE A 162 7.09 8.00 7.79
N LYS A 163 6.19 7.35 7.04
CA LYS A 163 6.43 7.04 5.64
C LYS A 163 6.33 8.27 4.75
N SER A 164 5.39 9.17 5.02
CA SER A 164 5.26 10.45 4.31
C SER A 164 6.49 11.34 4.53
N ALA A 165 6.98 11.41 5.78
CA ALA A 165 8.26 12.01 6.16
C ALA A 165 9.44 11.35 5.45
N GLN A 166 9.47 10.01 5.37
CA GLN A 166 10.51 9.29 4.64
C GLN A 166 10.53 9.66 3.15
N LEU A 167 9.38 9.91 2.54
CA LEU A 167 9.27 10.23 1.12
C LEU A 167 9.50 11.72 0.80
N GLY A 168 9.63 12.59 1.81
CA GLY A 168 9.77 14.03 1.57
C GLY A 168 8.48 14.74 1.24
N ARG A 169 7.32 14.13 1.49
CA ARG A 169 6.01 14.65 1.05
C ARG A 169 5.39 15.53 2.14
N LEU A 170 5.83 16.79 2.18
CA LEU A 170 5.39 17.78 3.17
C LEU A 170 3.87 18.00 3.15
N ASP A 171 3.23 18.01 1.98
CA ASP A 171 1.77 18.16 1.86
C ASP A 171 1.02 16.99 2.51
N GLN A 172 1.49 15.76 2.31
CA GLN A 172 0.91 14.57 2.95
C GLN A 172 1.10 14.62 4.48
N VAL A 173 2.25 15.10 4.96
CA VAL A 173 2.51 15.27 6.41
C VAL A 173 1.54 16.29 7.01
N LYS A 174 1.39 17.47 6.38
CA LYS A 174 0.44 18.51 6.81
C LYS A 174 -0.99 17.98 6.87
N LEU A 175 -1.39 17.25 5.84
CA LEU A 175 -2.69 16.62 5.73
C LEU A 175 -2.92 15.60 6.86
N LEU A 176 -1.99 14.67 7.08
CA LEU A 176 -2.11 13.67 8.14
C LEU A 176 -2.20 14.32 9.54
N VAL A 177 -1.40 15.35 9.81
CA VAL A 177 -1.43 16.11 11.07
C VAL A 177 -2.80 16.77 11.27
N LYS A 178 -3.38 17.39 10.23
CA LYS A 178 -4.73 17.98 10.31
C LYS A 178 -5.80 16.98 10.73
N PHE A 179 -5.63 15.70 10.39
CA PHE A 179 -6.51 14.60 10.79
C PHE A 179 -6.06 13.88 12.08
N GLY A 180 -5.22 14.52 12.91
CA GLY A 180 -4.84 14.02 14.24
C GLY A 180 -3.67 13.03 14.24
N ALA A 181 -2.77 13.09 13.26
CA ALA A 181 -1.54 12.30 13.31
C ALA A 181 -0.59 12.79 14.41
N ASP A 182 -0.13 11.89 15.26
CA ASP A 182 0.79 12.17 16.36
C ASP A 182 2.26 12.11 15.86
N PRO A 183 2.99 13.23 15.86
CA PRO A 183 4.35 13.29 15.33
C PRO A 183 5.41 12.66 16.23
N THR A 184 5.08 12.45 17.51
CA THR A 184 5.97 11.88 18.51
C THR A 184 6.00 10.35 18.55
N MET A 185 5.19 9.73 17.68
CA MET A 185 5.06 8.27 17.62
C MET A 185 6.38 7.60 17.28
N ARG A 186 6.62 6.45 17.94
CA ARG A 186 7.81 5.61 17.75
C ARG A 186 9.12 6.38 18.05
N ASN A 187 9.13 7.14 19.14
CA ASN A 187 10.29 7.94 19.59
C ASN A 187 10.72 8.93 18.51
N ASN A 188 9.82 9.86 18.17
CA ASN A 188 10.04 10.92 17.17
C ASN A 188 10.63 10.40 15.85
N MET A 189 10.21 9.20 15.41
CA MET A 189 10.78 8.54 14.23
C MET A 189 10.60 9.39 12.97
N ALA A 190 9.47 10.09 12.86
CA ALA A 190 9.21 10.99 11.73
C ALA A 190 10.29 12.08 11.63
N LEU A 191 10.56 12.79 12.74
CA LEU A 191 11.60 13.81 12.83
C LEU A 191 12.99 13.24 12.51
N ARG A 192 13.35 12.09 13.10
CA ARG A 192 14.63 11.42 12.83
C ARG A 192 14.84 11.12 11.35
N VAL A 193 13.80 10.63 10.68
CA VAL A 193 13.88 10.31 9.26
C VAL A 193 14.01 11.57 8.41
N CYS A 194 13.28 12.65 8.73
CA CYS A 194 13.42 13.95 8.06
C CYS A 194 14.85 14.49 8.18
N ALA A 195 15.37 14.52 9.41
CA ALA A 195 16.71 15.00 9.72
C ALA A 195 17.79 14.17 8.99
N ALA A 196 17.67 12.84 9.01
CA ALA A 196 18.59 11.95 8.31
C ALA A 196 18.53 12.06 6.77
N ARG A 197 17.49 12.67 6.19
CA ARG A 197 17.38 12.93 4.74
C ARG A 197 17.77 14.35 4.34
N ASN A 198 18.22 15.16 5.30
CA ASN A 198 18.57 16.56 5.07
C ASN A 198 17.40 17.40 4.50
N ASN A 199 16.16 17.11 4.88
CA ASN A 199 15.01 17.90 4.44
C ASN A 199 14.69 19.00 5.47
N ARG A 200 15.23 20.22 5.25
CA ARG A 200 15.09 21.37 6.17
C ARG A 200 13.64 21.77 6.35
N GLU A 201 12.94 21.99 5.24
CA GLU A 201 11.55 22.44 5.26
C GLU A 201 10.63 21.55 6.11
N MET A 202 10.82 20.22 6.05
CA MET A 202 10.07 19.32 6.91
C MET A 202 10.52 19.41 8.37
N VAL A 203 11.82 19.46 8.64
CA VAL A 203 12.34 19.58 10.02
C VAL A 203 11.81 20.85 10.67
N ASP A 204 11.88 21.99 9.98
CA ASP A 204 11.35 23.26 10.45
C ASP A 204 9.85 23.14 10.76
N TYR A 205 9.07 22.50 9.87
CA TYR A 205 7.66 22.21 10.14
C TYR A 205 7.44 21.34 11.40
N PHE A 206 8.27 20.33 11.65
CA PHE A 206 8.15 19.49 12.86
C PHE A 206 8.56 20.23 14.15
N LEU A 207 9.51 21.17 14.08
CA LEU A 207 10.03 21.89 15.24
C LEU A 207 9.15 23.12 15.55
N ASP A 208 8.82 23.91 14.53
CA ASP A 208 8.09 25.16 14.67
C ASP A 208 6.59 24.94 14.85
N GLU A 209 5.96 24.15 13.99
CA GLU A 209 4.50 24.01 13.98
C GLU A 209 4.01 22.88 14.90
N LEU A 210 4.81 21.81 15.02
CA LEU A 210 4.43 20.65 15.84
C LEU A 210 5.08 20.62 17.22
N HIS A 211 5.99 21.57 17.50
CA HIS A 211 6.72 21.70 18.77
C HIS A 211 7.32 20.36 19.27
N VAL A 212 7.78 19.52 18.34
CA VAL A 212 8.35 18.21 18.68
C VAL A 212 9.75 18.42 19.24
N LYS A 213 9.99 17.90 20.44
CA LYS A 213 11.32 17.95 21.04
C LYS A 213 12.27 17.00 20.29
N PRO A 214 13.43 17.48 19.84
CA PRO A 214 14.42 16.63 19.20
C PRO A 214 15.06 15.66 20.19
N ASP A 215 15.16 14.38 19.82
CA ASP A 215 15.80 13.34 20.64
C ASP A 215 17.30 13.27 20.39
N SER A 216 18.07 12.76 21.35
CA SER A 216 19.51 12.49 21.15
C SER A 216 19.78 11.50 20.01
N GLU A 217 18.85 10.58 19.73
CA GLU A 217 18.91 9.69 18.56
C GLU A 217 18.84 10.45 17.22
N THR A 218 18.12 11.58 17.16
CA THR A 218 18.04 12.41 15.95
C THR A 218 19.36 13.11 15.67
N LEU A 219 20.03 13.61 16.72
CA LEU A 219 21.35 14.22 16.62
C LEU A 219 22.37 13.18 16.14
N LYS A 220 22.42 12.00 16.75
CA LYS A 220 23.32 10.91 16.34
C LYS A 220 23.17 10.57 14.84
N ALA A 221 21.95 10.51 14.33
CA ALA A 221 21.69 10.23 12.92
C ALA A 221 22.20 11.34 11.98
N CYS A 222 22.16 12.61 12.41
CA CYS A 222 22.70 13.74 11.65
C CYS A 222 24.23 13.69 11.60
N VAL A 223 24.88 13.43 12.73
CA VAL A 223 26.35 13.41 12.77
C VAL A 223 26.91 12.20 12.02
N GLN A 224 26.29 11.01 12.10
CA GLN A 224 26.67 9.85 11.28
C GLN A 224 26.63 10.12 9.77
N LYS A 225 25.82 11.08 9.32
CA LYS A 225 25.67 11.47 7.92
C LYS A 225 26.42 12.76 7.57
N ASN A 226 27.21 13.31 8.49
CA ASN A 226 27.93 14.58 8.36
C ASN A 226 27.01 15.79 8.03
N LEU A 227 25.79 15.80 8.57
CA LEU A 227 24.79 16.86 8.36
C LEU A 227 24.91 17.95 9.43
N TRP A 228 25.99 18.73 9.40
CA TRP A 228 26.28 19.80 10.38
C TRP A 228 25.24 20.92 10.38
N ASP A 229 24.81 21.29 9.18
CA ASP A 229 23.76 22.26 8.90
C ASP A 229 22.42 21.95 9.59
N MET A 230 22.10 20.66 9.74
CA MET A 230 20.90 20.19 10.43
C MET A 230 21.11 20.01 11.92
N PHE A 231 22.32 19.62 12.30
CA PHE A 231 22.71 19.53 13.70
C PHE A 231 22.57 20.89 14.40
N GLN A 232 23.02 21.97 13.76
CA GLN A 232 22.87 23.34 14.29
C GLN A 232 21.40 23.70 14.52
N VAL A 233 20.54 23.48 13.53
CA VAL A 233 19.09 23.74 13.65
C VAL A 233 18.48 22.96 14.82
N LEU A 234 18.79 21.67 14.96
CA LEU A 234 18.26 20.87 16.07
C LEU A 234 18.75 21.37 17.44
N VAL A 235 20.00 21.80 17.55
CA VAL A 235 20.57 22.38 18.79
C VAL A 235 19.91 23.71 19.12
N ASP A 236 19.68 24.57 18.13
CA ASP A 236 19.00 25.86 18.31
C ASP A 236 17.57 25.67 18.85
N HIS A 237 16.90 24.58 18.44
CA HIS A 237 15.57 24.18 18.95
C HIS A 237 15.62 23.35 20.25
N GLY A 238 16.76 23.32 20.95
CA GLY A 238 16.87 22.78 22.31
C GLY A 238 17.23 21.29 22.40
N ALA A 239 17.78 20.69 21.34
CA ALA A 239 18.37 19.36 21.43
C ALA A 239 19.62 19.37 22.31
N VAL A 240 19.67 18.52 23.33
CA VAL A 240 20.86 18.39 24.18
C VAL A 240 21.82 17.37 23.56
N PRO A 241 23.07 17.74 23.26
CA PRO A 241 24.08 16.78 22.81
C PRO A 241 24.57 15.95 24.01
N ASP A 242 24.28 14.65 24.01
CA ASP A 242 24.86 13.70 24.96
C ASP A 242 26.34 13.41 24.61
N MET A 243 27.18 12.98 25.56
CA MET A 243 28.58 12.58 25.28
C MET A 243 28.69 11.55 24.13
N SER A 244 27.71 10.65 24.00
CA SER A 244 27.63 9.67 22.89
C SER A 244 27.38 10.28 21.50
N THR A 245 27.06 11.57 21.42
CA THR A 245 26.93 12.33 20.16
C THR A 245 28.24 12.97 19.72
N ILE A 246 29.24 13.03 20.61
CA ILE A 246 30.53 13.69 20.42
C ILE A 246 31.66 12.67 20.20
N ASP A 247 31.50 11.45 20.71
CA ASP A 247 32.46 10.36 20.55
C ASP A 247 32.47 9.79 19.12
N PHE A 248 33.24 10.45 18.26
CA PHE A 248 33.75 9.90 17.01
C PHE A 248 35.26 9.64 17.19
N THR A 249 35.61 8.38 17.43
CA THR A 249 36.88 7.81 16.98
C THR A 249 36.67 7.12 15.64
#